data_AF-A0A7X1IXX5-F1
#
_entry.id   AF-A0A7X1IXX5-F1
#
_cell.length_a   1.000
_cell.length_b   1.000
_cell.length_c   1.000
_cell.angle_alpha   90.00
_cell.angle_beta   90.00
_cell.angle_gamma   90.00
#
_symmetry.space_group_name_H-M   'P 1'
#
loop_
_entity.id
_entity.type
_entity.pdbx_description
1 polymer ?
#
loop_
_entity_poly.entity_id
_entity_poly.type
_entity_poly.pdbx_seq_one_letter_code
_entity_poly.pdbx_strand_id
1 'polypeptide(L)'
;MGLNKAARDAAGFGRYLRSVLSALRDIDRRVLSSETLADRLQRYFEDFVERVLLRDYTAITTTAHPYRHRRSILTALDRLEDSSIDTAAIADAYLEAKLAQTTVEARDLVYEDISSIRRVFGRIEDVFEAIQRHRARLETRLRNVVRYAGRRTSFLQRSEHIIRSLDDMMAGRIREMTIRGPIEPRIPFLAPGLLAKPRGVRAVVSGSDLSIPPPDPIMDLRRMLEKGYLDRLIISPAKVSRFLERRVPPHGEASGASLAIETVDDFLAFEALRLLVAGGLGKDDNSSLATALRDRFKFIRDDAQPISNDWLDCPGFIVKRLDGIILEAENAS
;
A
#
# COMPACT_ATOMS: atom_id res chain seq x y z
N MET A 1 -24.60 -32.72 -8.57
CA MET A 1 -23.44 -32.17 -9.32
C MET A 1 -22.74 -30.97 -8.65
N GLY A 2 -23.33 -30.26 -7.69
CA GLY A 2 -22.73 -29.05 -7.11
C GLY A 2 -21.43 -29.28 -6.32
N LEU A 3 -21.36 -30.33 -5.50
CA LEU A 3 -20.23 -30.56 -4.59
C LEU A 3 -18.93 -30.93 -5.33
N ASN A 4 -18.97 -31.87 -6.28
CA ASN A 4 -17.78 -32.27 -7.04
C ASN A 4 -17.18 -31.11 -7.83
N LYS A 5 -18.05 -30.29 -8.44
CA LYS A 5 -17.62 -29.07 -9.11
C LYS A 5 -16.98 -28.09 -8.12
N ALA A 6 -17.62 -27.87 -6.97
CA ALA A 6 -17.07 -27.02 -5.91
C ALA A 6 -15.70 -27.51 -5.41
N ALA A 7 -15.48 -28.82 -5.31
CA ALA A 7 -14.19 -29.39 -4.93
C ALA A 7 -13.10 -29.14 -5.99
N ARG A 8 -13.44 -29.29 -7.27
CA ARG A 8 -12.52 -28.96 -8.39
C ARG A 8 -12.19 -27.47 -8.43
N ASP A 9 -13.20 -26.62 -8.26
CA ASP A 9 -13.04 -25.17 -8.25
C ASP A 9 -12.18 -24.72 -7.06
N ALA A 10 -12.41 -25.28 -5.86
CA ALA A 10 -11.59 -25.05 -4.68
C ALA A 10 -10.13 -25.47 -4.91
N ALA A 11 -9.91 -26.67 -5.47
CA ALA A 11 -8.56 -27.15 -5.78
C ALA A 11 -7.85 -26.24 -6.81
N GLY A 12 -8.56 -25.78 -7.83
CA GLY A 12 -8.08 -24.82 -8.82
C GLY A 12 -7.67 -23.50 -8.18
N PHE A 13 -8.55 -22.95 -7.33
CA PHE A 13 -8.30 -21.74 -6.58
C PHE A 13 -7.07 -21.88 -5.65
N GLY A 14 -6.94 -23.01 -4.95
CA GLY A 14 -5.78 -23.28 -4.10
C GLY A 14 -4.45 -23.44 -4.88
N ARG A 15 -4.49 -23.95 -6.13
CA ARG A 15 -3.31 -23.96 -7.02
C ARG A 15 -2.94 -22.55 -7.47
N TYR A 16 -3.95 -21.77 -7.82
CA TYR A 16 -3.78 -20.38 -8.24
C TYR A 16 -3.11 -19.53 -7.14
N LEU A 17 -3.57 -19.59 -5.88
CA LEU A 17 -2.93 -18.86 -4.77
C LEU A 17 -1.46 -19.25 -4.55
N ARG A 18 -1.12 -20.53 -4.73
CA ARG A 18 0.27 -21.00 -4.64
C ARG A 18 1.13 -20.47 -5.79
N SER A 19 0.57 -20.37 -6.99
CA SER A 19 1.25 -19.77 -8.14
C SER A 19 1.55 -18.29 -7.87
N VAL A 20 0.60 -17.53 -7.33
CA VAL A 20 0.81 -16.13 -6.92
C VAL A 20 1.93 -16.01 -5.89
N LEU A 21 1.93 -16.86 -4.85
CA LEU A 21 2.98 -16.85 -3.84
C LEU A 21 4.36 -17.17 -4.43
N SER A 22 4.44 -18.10 -5.39
CA SER A 22 5.68 -18.42 -6.10
C SER A 22 6.16 -17.24 -6.93
N ALA A 23 5.27 -16.61 -7.70
CA ALA A 23 5.58 -15.44 -8.50
C ALA A 23 6.12 -14.29 -7.64
N LEU A 24 5.50 -14.03 -6.48
CA LEU A 24 5.98 -13.02 -5.52
C LEU A 24 7.38 -13.33 -4.98
N ARG A 25 7.69 -14.61 -4.71
CA ARG A 25 9.02 -15.03 -4.26
C ARG A 25 10.07 -14.87 -5.36
N ASP A 26 9.72 -15.17 -6.60
CA ASP A 26 10.62 -15.00 -7.73
C ASP A 26 10.89 -13.53 -8.04
N ILE A 27 9.88 -12.65 -7.91
CA ILE A 27 10.05 -11.20 -7.99
C ILE A 27 11.03 -10.72 -6.92
N ASP A 28 10.86 -11.14 -5.65
CA ASP A 28 11.76 -10.74 -4.56
C ASP A 28 13.21 -11.18 -4.83
N ARG A 29 13.42 -12.39 -5.39
CA ARG A 29 14.75 -12.86 -5.82
C ARG A 29 15.34 -12.02 -6.94
N ARG A 30 14.57 -11.73 -7.99
CA ARG A 30 15.03 -10.95 -9.17
C ARG A 30 15.33 -9.49 -8.83
N VAL A 31 14.56 -8.91 -7.91
CA VAL A 31 14.82 -7.57 -7.36
C VAL A 31 16.13 -7.56 -6.55
N LEU A 32 16.53 -8.66 -5.92
CA LEU A 32 17.83 -8.76 -5.22
C LEU A 32 19.02 -8.96 -6.17
N SER A 33 18.83 -9.68 -7.27
CA SER A 33 19.91 -10.03 -8.22
C SER A 33 20.22 -8.96 -9.27
N SER A 34 19.49 -7.86 -9.31
CA SER A 34 19.67 -6.79 -10.31
C SER A 34 20.79 -5.83 -9.92
N GLU A 35 21.74 -5.58 -10.82
CA GLU A 35 22.93 -4.75 -10.56
C GLU A 35 22.60 -3.25 -10.53
N THR A 36 21.70 -2.80 -11.39
CA THR A 36 21.33 -1.38 -11.49
C THR A 36 19.97 -1.09 -10.85
N LEU A 37 19.83 0.12 -10.31
CA LEU A 37 18.59 0.61 -9.70
C LEU A 37 17.46 0.72 -10.73
N ALA A 38 17.77 1.22 -11.93
CA ALA A 38 16.81 1.42 -12.99
C ALA A 38 16.23 0.08 -13.47
N ASP A 39 17.08 -0.93 -13.69
CA ASP A 39 16.61 -2.28 -14.05
C ASP A 39 15.77 -2.91 -12.94
N ARG A 40 16.13 -2.65 -11.68
CA ARG A 40 15.39 -3.15 -10.51
C ARG A 40 13.99 -2.56 -10.41
N LEU A 41 13.83 -1.27 -10.74
CA LEU A 41 12.53 -0.60 -10.77
C LEU A 41 11.72 -1.00 -12.01
N GLN A 42 12.32 -1.03 -13.19
CA GLN A 42 11.65 -1.39 -14.43
C GLN A 42 11.11 -2.82 -14.39
N ARG A 43 11.95 -3.80 -14.02
CA ARG A 43 11.52 -5.19 -13.86
C ARG A 43 10.47 -5.36 -12.78
N TYR A 44 10.50 -4.54 -11.73
CA TYR A 44 9.45 -4.53 -10.73
C TYR A 44 8.12 -4.08 -11.33
N PHE A 45 8.08 -2.92 -12.02
CA PHE A 45 6.83 -2.41 -12.57
C PHE A 45 6.26 -3.33 -13.67
N GLU A 46 7.10 -3.87 -14.55
CA GLU A 46 6.69 -4.82 -15.59
C GLU A 46 6.22 -6.17 -15.01
N ASP A 47 7.01 -6.83 -14.14
CA ASP A 47 6.66 -8.17 -13.63
C ASP A 47 5.58 -8.14 -12.53
N PHE A 48 5.54 -7.11 -11.67
CA PHE A 48 4.65 -7.07 -10.49
C PHE A 48 3.29 -6.42 -10.79
N VAL A 49 3.27 -5.27 -11.49
CA VAL A 49 2.01 -4.55 -11.72
C VAL A 49 1.17 -5.25 -12.78
N GLU A 50 1.80 -5.75 -13.85
CA GLU A 50 1.11 -6.44 -14.94
C GLU A 50 0.61 -7.84 -14.54
N ARG A 51 1.41 -8.61 -13.78
CA ARG A 51 1.08 -10.02 -13.47
C ARG A 51 0.36 -10.23 -12.13
N VAL A 52 0.50 -9.35 -11.14
CA VAL A 52 0.01 -9.60 -9.78
C VAL A 52 -1.00 -8.56 -9.30
N LEU A 53 -0.85 -7.28 -9.68
CA LEU A 53 -1.66 -6.21 -9.10
C LEU A 53 -2.98 -5.94 -9.86
N LEU A 54 -2.96 -6.01 -11.21
CA LEU A 54 -4.10 -5.57 -12.03
C LEU A 54 -5.22 -6.61 -12.22
N ARG A 55 -4.94 -7.91 -12.08
CA ARG A 55 -5.94 -8.95 -12.39
C ARG A 55 -6.71 -9.46 -11.17
N ASP A 56 -6.12 -9.40 -9.97
CA ASP A 56 -6.52 -10.33 -8.90
C ASP A 56 -6.95 -9.68 -7.57
N TYR A 57 -6.57 -8.44 -7.28
CA TYR A 57 -6.83 -7.87 -5.94
C TYR A 57 -8.13 -7.10 -5.79
N THR A 58 -8.62 -6.45 -6.85
CA THR A 58 -9.97 -5.90 -6.89
C THR A 58 -10.99 -7.03 -6.68
N ALA A 59 -10.75 -8.21 -7.26
CA ALA A 59 -11.58 -9.39 -7.05
C ALA A 59 -11.61 -9.88 -5.60
N ILE A 60 -10.53 -9.71 -4.82
CA ILE A 60 -10.44 -10.13 -3.40
C ILE A 60 -11.27 -9.23 -2.47
N THR A 61 -11.32 -7.93 -2.76
CA THR A 61 -12.15 -6.96 -2.03
C THR A 61 -13.60 -6.91 -2.54
N THR A 62 -13.87 -7.55 -3.68
CA THR A 62 -15.21 -7.65 -4.26
C THR A 62 -16.11 -8.57 -3.41
N THR A 63 -17.38 -8.20 -3.31
CA THR A 63 -18.43 -8.86 -2.51
C THR A 63 -18.55 -10.37 -2.73
N ALA A 64 -18.13 -10.88 -3.90
CA ALA A 64 -18.26 -12.27 -4.33
C ALA A 64 -17.04 -13.17 -4.05
N HIS A 65 -15.97 -12.68 -3.43
CA HIS A 65 -14.73 -13.46 -3.31
C HIS A 65 -14.86 -14.68 -2.36
N PRO A 66 -14.36 -15.87 -2.73
CA PRO A 66 -14.46 -17.09 -1.90
C PRO A 66 -13.86 -16.96 -0.50
N TYR A 67 -12.80 -16.17 -0.34
CA TYR A 67 -12.18 -15.92 0.97
C TYR A 67 -13.16 -15.30 1.97
N ARG A 68 -14.01 -14.36 1.53
CA ARG A 68 -15.00 -13.69 2.38
C ARG A 68 -16.04 -14.66 2.93
N HIS A 69 -16.38 -15.68 2.13
CA HIS A 69 -17.36 -16.70 2.47
C HIS A 69 -16.75 -17.92 3.17
N ARG A 70 -15.44 -17.92 3.50
CA ARG A 70 -14.73 -19.07 4.11
C ARG A 70 -15.50 -19.67 5.28
N ARG A 71 -15.93 -18.85 6.24
CA ARG A 71 -16.61 -19.34 7.44
C ARG A 71 -17.94 -20.00 7.09
N SER A 72 -18.70 -19.40 6.18
CA SER A 72 -19.96 -19.99 5.68
C SER A 72 -19.71 -21.31 4.95
N ILE A 73 -18.64 -21.41 4.16
CA ILE A 73 -18.26 -22.64 3.45
C ILE A 73 -17.90 -23.73 4.45
N LEU A 74 -17.02 -23.45 5.42
CA LEU A 74 -16.61 -24.43 6.43
C LEU A 74 -17.79 -24.89 7.28
N THR A 75 -18.64 -23.98 7.75
CA THR A 75 -19.86 -24.34 8.50
C THR A 75 -20.84 -25.17 7.66
N ALA A 76 -20.95 -24.89 6.35
CA ALA A 76 -21.78 -25.70 5.47
C ALA A 76 -21.22 -27.12 5.27
N LEU A 77 -19.89 -27.27 5.20
CA LEU A 77 -19.25 -28.58 5.13
C LEU A 77 -19.42 -29.38 6.43
N ASP A 78 -19.30 -28.73 7.59
CA ASP A 78 -19.48 -29.38 8.89
C ASP A 78 -20.92 -29.91 9.03
N ARG A 79 -21.91 -29.08 8.69
CA ARG A 79 -23.33 -29.50 8.65
C ARG A 79 -23.58 -30.67 7.69
N LEU A 80 -22.89 -30.66 6.55
CA LEU A 80 -23.04 -31.72 5.56
C LEU A 80 -22.45 -33.03 6.07
N GLU A 81 -21.29 -32.99 6.73
CA GLU A 81 -20.61 -34.17 7.27
C GLU A 81 -21.38 -34.77 8.47
N ASP A 82 -22.02 -33.94 9.29
CA ASP A 82 -22.86 -34.37 10.41
C ASP A 82 -24.19 -35.02 9.96
N SER A 83 -24.62 -34.76 8.71
CA SER A 83 -25.88 -35.26 8.16
C SER A 83 -25.67 -36.50 7.29
N SER A 84 -25.96 -37.68 7.85
CA SER A 84 -25.91 -38.95 7.12
C SER A 84 -26.95 -39.05 5.98
N ILE A 85 -28.06 -38.30 6.10
CA ILE A 85 -29.12 -38.23 5.10
C ILE A 85 -28.65 -37.39 3.91
N ASP A 86 -28.08 -36.21 4.15
CA ASP A 86 -27.63 -35.33 3.07
C ASP A 86 -26.43 -35.92 2.31
N THR A 87 -25.49 -36.56 3.02
CA THR A 87 -24.37 -37.27 2.39
C THR A 87 -24.83 -38.46 1.55
N ALA A 88 -25.84 -39.20 2.01
CA ALA A 88 -26.44 -40.27 1.21
C ALA A 88 -27.10 -39.72 -0.07
N ALA A 89 -27.89 -38.65 0.05
CA ALA A 89 -28.55 -38.02 -1.10
C ALA A 89 -27.54 -37.50 -2.14
N ILE A 90 -26.40 -36.95 -1.70
CA ILE A 90 -25.33 -36.52 -2.61
C ILE A 90 -24.63 -37.72 -3.26
N ALA A 91 -24.40 -38.80 -2.52
CA ALA A 91 -23.80 -40.02 -3.06
C ALA A 91 -24.70 -40.67 -4.12
N ASP A 92 -26.02 -40.68 -3.91
CA ASP A 92 -26.99 -41.15 -4.92
C ASP A 92 -26.93 -40.26 -6.18
N ALA A 93 -26.85 -38.94 -6.01
CA ALA A 93 -26.66 -38.02 -7.13
C ALA A 93 -25.30 -38.21 -7.86
N TYR A 94 -24.28 -38.74 -7.19
CA TYR A 94 -22.99 -39.08 -7.81
C TYR A 94 -23.08 -40.36 -8.64
N LEU A 95 -23.88 -41.34 -8.20
CA LEU A 95 -24.20 -42.55 -8.97
C LEU A 95 -25.01 -42.22 -10.23
N GLU A 96 -26.05 -41.40 -10.10
CA GLU A 96 -26.85 -40.95 -11.25
C GLU A 96 -26.00 -40.22 -12.29
N ALA A 97 -25.06 -39.39 -11.82
CA ALA A 97 -24.10 -38.67 -12.66
C ALA A 97 -22.96 -39.57 -13.22
N LYS A 98 -22.95 -40.87 -12.90
CA LYS A 98 -21.91 -41.84 -13.29
C LYS A 98 -20.50 -41.43 -12.89
N LEU A 99 -20.36 -40.75 -11.75
CA LEU A 99 -19.07 -40.39 -11.17
C LEU A 99 -18.44 -41.56 -10.38
N ALA A 100 -19.26 -42.53 -9.96
CA ALA A 100 -18.85 -43.75 -9.27
C ALA A 100 -19.71 -44.93 -9.75
N GLN A 101 -19.22 -46.17 -9.56
CA GLN A 101 -19.93 -47.38 -9.99
C GLN A 101 -20.71 -48.06 -8.85
N THR A 102 -20.31 -47.80 -7.59
CA THR A 102 -20.95 -48.39 -6.41
C THR A 102 -21.31 -47.33 -5.37
N THR A 103 -22.34 -47.58 -4.57
CA THR A 103 -22.79 -46.64 -3.52
C THR A 103 -21.71 -46.37 -2.46
N VAL A 104 -20.86 -47.36 -2.18
CA VAL A 104 -19.73 -47.20 -1.26
C VAL A 104 -18.70 -46.25 -1.87
N GLU A 105 -18.29 -46.49 -3.11
CA GLU A 105 -17.35 -45.62 -3.83
C GLU A 105 -17.90 -44.19 -3.99
N ALA A 106 -19.20 -44.03 -4.25
CA ALA A 106 -19.84 -42.72 -4.35
C ALA A 106 -19.77 -41.95 -3.02
N ARG A 107 -19.99 -42.63 -1.89
CA ARG A 107 -19.86 -42.04 -0.55
C ARG A 107 -18.42 -41.64 -0.25
N ASP A 108 -17.45 -42.49 -0.56
CA ASP A 108 -16.03 -42.19 -0.36
C ASP A 108 -15.61 -40.97 -1.17
N LEU A 109 -16.08 -40.85 -2.43
CA LEU A 109 -15.82 -39.69 -3.29
C LEU A 109 -16.40 -38.40 -2.70
N VAL A 110 -17.60 -38.46 -2.08
CA VAL A 110 -18.22 -37.31 -1.41
C VAL A 110 -17.36 -36.85 -0.21
N TYR A 111 -16.90 -37.77 0.63
CA TYR A 111 -16.02 -37.43 1.75
C TYR A 111 -14.66 -36.89 1.28
N GLU A 112 -14.12 -37.42 0.19
CA GLU A 112 -12.89 -36.90 -0.42
C GLU A 112 -13.07 -35.45 -0.92
N ASP A 113 -14.18 -35.16 -1.61
CA ASP A 113 -14.54 -33.83 -2.09
C ASP A 113 -14.71 -32.84 -0.92
N ILE A 114 -15.43 -33.22 0.15
CA ILE A 114 -15.59 -32.42 1.38
C ILE A 114 -14.22 -32.11 1.99
N SER A 115 -13.38 -33.14 2.16
CA SER A 115 -12.03 -33.02 2.73
C SER A 115 -11.12 -32.15 1.86
N SER A 116 -11.24 -32.23 0.53
CA SER A 116 -10.50 -31.39 -0.41
C SER A 116 -10.86 -29.91 -0.24
N ILE A 117 -12.15 -29.57 -0.21
CA ILE A 117 -12.62 -28.20 -0.01
C ILE A 117 -12.15 -27.69 1.36
N ARG A 118 -12.33 -28.48 2.42
CA ARG A 118 -11.90 -28.11 3.78
C ARG A 118 -10.40 -27.85 3.86
N ARG A 119 -9.56 -28.67 3.23
CA ARG A 119 -8.10 -28.46 3.20
C ARG A 119 -7.72 -27.15 2.50
N VAL A 120 -8.36 -26.81 1.39
CA VAL A 120 -8.10 -25.55 0.67
C VAL A 120 -8.52 -24.36 1.53
N PHE A 121 -9.78 -24.34 1.97
CA PHE A 121 -10.34 -23.21 2.71
C PHE A 121 -9.87 -23.13 4.16
N GLY A 122 -9.29 -24.20 4.72
CA GLY A 122 -8.61 -24.16 6.02
C GLY A 122 -7.27 -23.42 5.95
N ARG A 123 -6.50 -23.63 4.87
CA ARG A 123 -5.15 -23.05 4.68
C ARG A 123 -5.13 -21.72 3.93
N ILE A 124 -6.25 -21.30 3.37
CA ILE A 124 -6.37 -20.07 2.58
C ILE A 124 -5.91 -18.82 3.35
N GLU A 125 -6.15 -18.77 4.66
CA GLU A 125 -5.80 -17.64 5.52
C GLU A 125 -4.28 -17.52 5.67
N ASP A 126 -3.59 -18.61 5.97
CA ASP A 126 -2.12 -18.64 6.07
C ASP A 126 -1.47 -18.20 4.74
N VAL A 127 -2.01 -18.68 3.62
CA VAL A 127 -1.50 -18.33 2.28
C VAL A 127 -1.73 -16.86 1.99
N PHE A 128 -2.92 -16.34 2.32
CA PHE A 128 -3.24 -14.93 2.14
C PHE A 128 -2.36 -14.02 3.01
N GLU A 129 -2.20 -14.37 4.28
CA GLU A 129 -1.33 -13.64 5.19
C GLU A 129 0.14 -13.67 4.72
N ALA A 130 0.61 -14.81 4.20
CA ALA A 130 1.94 -14.92 3.60
C ALA A 130 2.11 -14.01 2.36
N ILE A 131 1.08 -13.90 1.51
CA ILE A 131 1.05 -12.96 0.37
C ILE A 131 1.14 -11.52 0.88
N GLN A 132 0.31 -11.14 1.85
CA GLN A 132 0.29 -9.78 2.42
C GLN A 132 1.64 -9.42 3.07
N ARG A 133 2.22 -10.34 3.85
CA ARG A 133 3.56 -10.18 4.45
C ARG A 133 4.64 -10.01 3.38
N HIS A 134 4.59 -10.75 2.27
CA HIS A 134 5.54 -10.58 1.17
C HIS A 134 5.38 -9.24 0.47
N ARG A 135 4.15 -8.80 0.19
CA ARG A 135 3.87 -7.48 -0.38
C ARG A 135 4.43 -6.36 0.49
N ALA A 136 4.09 -6.33 1.79
CA ALA A 136 4.52 -5.27 2.69
C ALA A 136 6.06 -5.18 2.80
N ARG A 137 6.74 -6.34 2.79
CA ARG A 137 8.21 -6.40 2.72
C ARG A 137 8.74 -5.82 1.42
N LEU A 138 8.15 -6.20 0.28
CA LEU A 138 8.57 -5.73 -1.04
C LEU A 138 8.37 -4.22 -1.19
N GLU A 139 7.22 -3.69 -0.75
CA GLU A 139 6.91 -2.26 -0.72
C GLU A 139 7.89 -1.47 0.16
N THR A 140 8.14 -1.95 1.39
CA THR A 140 9.09 -1.32 2.30
C THR A 140 10.49 -1.28 1.70
N ARG A 141 10.92 -2.38 1.05
CA ARG A 141 12.21 -2.46 0.37
C ARG A 141 12.28 -1.50 -0.81
N LEU A 142 11.26 -1.45 -1.66
CA LEU A 142 11.20 -0.54 -2.79
C LEU A 142 11.30 0.92 -2.35
N ARG A 143 10.51 1.28 -1.33
CA ARG A 143 10.55 2.60 -0.70
C ARG A 143 11.95 2.93 -0.19
N ASN A 144 12.62 1.99 0.47
CA ASN A 144 13.99 2.18 0.93
C ASN A 144 14.97 2.33 -0.25
N VAL A 145 14.85 1.49 -1.27
CA VAL A 145 15.68 1.55 -2.47
C VAL A 145 15.54 2.92 -3.15
N VAL A 146 14.33 3.45 -3.32
CA VAL A 146 14.09 4.80 -3.87
C VAL A 146 14.61 5.89 -2.92
N ARG A 147 14.32 5.79 -1.62
CA ARG A 147 14.78 6.76 -0.60
C ARG A 147 16.30 6.88 -0.54
N TYR A 148 17.01 5.77 -0.76
CA TYR A 148 18.47 5.73 -0.66
C TYR A 148 19.19 5.76 -2.02
N ALA A 149 18.48 5.56 -3.13
CA ALA A 149 18.99 5.69 -4.49
C ALA A 149 19.65 7.06 -4.72
N GLY A 150 18.97 8.15 -4.35
CA GLY A 150 19.50 9.51 -4.46
C GLY A 150 20.54 9.87 -3.39
N ARG A 151 20.74 9.04 -2.37
CA ARG A 151 21.73 9.26 -1.29
C ARG A 151 23.07 8.56 -1.52
N ARG A 152 23.20 7.71 -2.54
CA ARG A 152 24.42 6.94 -2.82
C ARG A 152 25.64 7.80 -3.10
N THR A 153 25.45 9.04 -3.56
CA THR A 153 26.53 10.02 -3.71
C THR A 153 27.18 10.34 -2.35
N SER A 154 26.37 10.44 -1.30
CA SER A 154 26.83 10.95 0.00
C SER A 154 27.56 9.92 0.86
N PHE A 155 27.17 8.63 0.86
CA PHE A 155 27.87 7.61 1.65
C PHE A 155 29.20 7.21 1.00
N LEU A 156 29.21 6.95 -0.31
CA LEU A 156 30.44 6.57 -1.03
C LEU A 156 31.49 7.69 -1.01
N GLN A 157 31.07 8.95 -1.20
CA GLN A 157 31.97 10.12 -1.05
C GLN A 157 32.47 10.28 0.39
N ARG A 158 31.62 10.07 1.41
CA ARG A 158 32.07 10.12 2.81
C ARG A 158 32.99 8.96 3.18
N SER A 159 32.82 7.78 2.59
CA SER A 159 33.66 6.61 2.83
C SER A 159 34.92 6.59 1.99
N GLU A 160 35.03 7.44 0.96
CA GLU A 160 36.19 7.49 0.06
C GLU A 160 37.50 7.76 0.83
N HIS A 161 37.47 8.68 1.79
CA HIS A 161 38.63 8.95 2.64
C HIS A 161 39.02 7.72 3.48
N ILE A 162 38.03 6.98 4.00
CA ILE A 162 38.27 5.74 4.78
C ILE A 162 38.90 4.66 3.90
N ILE A 163 38.39 4.49 2.68
CA ILE A 163 38.91 3.51 1.72
C ILE A 163 40.37 3.84 1.34
N ARG A 164 40.65 5.11 1.01
CA ARG A 164 42.02 5.57 0.69
C ARG A 164 42.99 5.38 1.86
N SER A 165 42.56 5.70 3.08
CA SER A 165 43.39 5.51 4.27
C SER A 165 43.60 4.02 4.61
N LEU A 166 42.65 3.15 4.28
CA LEU A 166 42.82 1.70 4.41
C LEU A 166 43.86 1.17 3.40
N ASP A 167 43.82 1.65 2.15
CA ASP A 167 44.82 1.32 1.13
C ASP A 167 46.22 1.80 1.54
N ASP A 168 46.34 3.01 2.10
CA ASP A 168 47.60 3.54 2.62
C ASP A 168 48.13 2.74 3.83
N MET A 169 47.23 2.20 4.66
CA MET A 169 47.59 1.31 5.76
C MET A 169 48.05 -0.07 5.26
N MET A 170 47.36 -0.65 4.28
CA MET A 170 47.77 -1.90 3.64
C MET A 170 49.10 -1.75 2.88
N ALA A 171 49.34 -0.58 2.28
CA ALA A 171 50.62 -0.23 1.64
C ALA A 171 51.73 0.10 2.67
N GLY A 172 51.45 0.03 3.97
CA GLY A 172 52.43 0.26 5.05
C GLY A 172 52.86 1.72 5.22
N ARG A 173 52.20 2.67 4.55
CA ARG A 173 52.48 4.12 4.63
C ARG A 173 51.97 4.73 5.91
N ILE A 174 50.93 4.14 6.50
CA ILE A 174 50.32 4.55 7.77
C ILE A 174 50.26 3.32 8.68
N ARG A 175 50.77 3.42 9.91
CA ARG A 175 50.76 2.31 10.89
C ARG A 175 49.53 2.30 11.80
N GLU A 176 48.88 3.44 11.96
CA GLU A 176 47.74 3.59 12.86
C GLU A 176 46.78 4.65 12.30
N MET A 177 45.48 4.33 12.26
CA MET A 177 44.43 5.21 11.75
C MET A 177 43.32 5.34 12.79
N THR A 178 43.09 6.55 13.28
CA THR A 178 41.99 6.83 14.21
C THR A 178 40.75 7.27 13.43
N ILE A 179 39.79 6.36 13.27
CA ILE A 179 38.50 6.65 12.62
C ILE A 179 37.58 7.29 13.66
N ARG A 180 37.29 8.60 13.52
CA ARG A 180 36.23 9.24 14.30
C ARG A 180 34.87 8.86 13.71
N GLY A 181 34.26 7.82 14.26
CA GLY A 181 32.89 7.40 13.96
C GLY A 181 31.94 7.66 15.14
N PRO A 182 30.61 7.61 14.93
CA PRO A 182 29.62 7.65 16.02
C PRO A 182 29.55 6.33 16.80
N ILE A 183 30.40 5.36 16.45
CA ILE A 183 30.45 4.04 17.09
C ILE A 183 31.50 4.14 18.19
N GLU A 184 31.03 4.25 19.42
CA GLU A 184 31.89 4.22 20.60
C GLU A 184 32.58 2.85 20.70
N PRO A 185 33.90 2.79 20.96
CA PRO A 185 34.60 1.53 21.11
C PRO A 185 33.97 0.73 22.27
N ARG A 186 33.66 -0.54 22.03
CA ARG A 186 33.21 -1.45 23.09
C ARG A 186 34.36 -1.74 24.04
N ILE A 187 34.42 -0.98 25.12
CA ILE A 187 35.25 -1.28 26.28
C ILE A 187 34.58 -2.47 26.99
N PRO A 188 35.24 -3.64 27.16
CA PRO A 188 34.66 -4.71 27.94
C PRO A 188 34.68 -4.31 29.43
N PHE A 189 33.54 -3.82 29.92
CA PHE A 189 33.30 -3.61 31.34
C PHE A 189 33.04 -4.94 32.03
N LEU A 190 34.05 -5.80 32.17
CA LEU A 190 33.94 -7.03 32.96
C LEU A 190 34.81 -6.94 34.20
N ALA A 191 34.29 -6.22 35.21
CA ALA A 191 34.74 -6.37 36.59
C ALA A 191 34.08 -7.63 37.19
N PRO A 192 34.72 -8.36 38.13
CA PRO A 192 34.14 -9.54 38.78
C PRO A 192 32.74 -9.31 39.41
N GLY A 193 32.39 -8.06 39.75
CA GLY A 193 31.06 -7.67 40.23
C GLY A 193 29.98 -7.54 39.15
N LEU A 194 30.33 -7.59 37.87
CA LEU A 194 29.41 -7.55 36.72
C LEU A 194 29.09 -8.95 36.17
N LEU A 195 29.69 -10.00 36.75
CA LEU A 195 29.28 -11.37 36.51
C LEU A 195 27.87 -11.60 37.05
N ALA A 196 27.06 -12.35 36.30
CA ALA A 196 25.69 -12.63 36.68
C ALA A 196 25.64 -13.38 38.02
N LYS A 197 25.04 -12.77 39.04
CA LYS A 197 24.75 -13.44 40.31
C LYS A 197 23.73 -14.57 40.06
N PRO A 198 23.83 -15.70 40.79
CA PRO A 198 22.87 -16.80 40.67
C PRO A 198 21.44 -16.29 40.88
N ARG A 199 20.49 -16.78 40.07
CA ARG A 199 19.11 -16.27 40.03
C ARG A 199 18.45 -16.46 41.41
N GLY A 200 18.25 -15.36 42.12
CA GLY A 200 17.40 -15.31 43.31
C GLY A 200 15.93 -15.51 42.97
N VAL A 201 15.13 -15.87 43.98
CA VAL A 201 13.67 -16.05 43.85
C VAL A 201 13.06 -14.78 43.26
N ARG A 202 12.26 -14.94 42.19
CA ARG A 202 11.69 -13.83 41.42
C ARG A 202 10.71 -13.06 42.31
N ALA A 203 11.04 -11.80 42.64
CA ALA A 203 10.11 -10.91 43.33
C ALA A 203 8.86 -10.68 42.46
N VAL A 204 7.68 -10.76 43.08
CA VAL A 204 6.41 -10.47 42.42
C VAL A 204 6.41 -8.99 42.04
N VAL A 205 6.27 -8.71 40.75
CA VAL A 205 6.20 -7.33 40.23
C VAL A 205 4.89 -6.73 40.72
N SER A 206 4.96 -5.83 41.70
CA SER A 206 3.86 -4.93 42.01
C SER A 206 3.76 -3.94 40.86
N GLY A 207 2.59 -3.86 40.22
CA GLY A 207 2.33 -2.88 39.18
C GLY A 207 2.57 -1.48 39.75
N SER A 208 3.58 -0.79 39.21
CA SER A 208 3.67 0.65 39.38
C SER A 208 2.99 1.29 38.18
N ASP A 209 2.14 2.28 38.43
CA ASP A 209 1.52 3.04 37.37
C ASP A 209 2.63 3.73 36.56
N LEU A 210 2.72 3.36 35.29
CA LEU A 210 3.65 3.95 34.33
C LEU A 210 3.23 5.42 34.11
N SER A 211 3.84 6.33 34.86
CA SER A 211 3.71 7.76 34.60
C SER A 211 4.52 8.11 33.35
N ILE A 212 3.82 8.23 32.22
CA ILE A 212 4.40 8.74 30.97
C ILE A 212 4.83 10.20 31.24
N PRO A 213 6.11 10.57 31.03
CA PRO A 213 6.54 11.95 31.18
C PRO A 213 5.74 12.86 30.25
N PRO A 214 5.34 14.07 30.68
CA PRO A 214 4.66 15.00 29.81
C PRO A 214 5.53 15.30 28.58
N PRO A 215 4.94 15.35 27.37
CA PRO A 215 5.69 15.59 26.14
C PRO A 215 6.36 16.97 26.18
N ASP A 216 7.57 17.04 25.61
CA ASP A 216 8.36 18.28 25.53
C ASP A 216 7.62 19.32 24.67
N PRO A 217 7.34 20.53 25.18
CA PRO A 217 6.61 21.57 24.45
C PRO A 217 7.27 21.97 23.13
N ILE A 218 8.61 21.87 23.02
CA ILE A 218 9.33 22.20 21.79
C ILE A 218 9.09 21.12 20.72
N MET A 219 9.06 19.85 21.14
CA MET A 219 8.76 18.74 20.25
C MET A 219 7.32 18.77 19.73
N ASP A 220 6.38 19.15 20.59
CA ASP A 220 4.99 19.29 20.19
C ASP A 220 4.79 20.45 19.22
N LEU A 221 5.40 21.62 19.48
CA LEU A 221 5.38 22.74 18.54
C LEU A 221 5.99 22.35 17.18
N ARG A 222 7.12 21.64 17.20
CA ARG A 222 7.76 21.15 15.98
C ARG A 222 6.85 20.19 15.21
N ARG A 223 6.21 19.25 15.91
CA ARG A 223 5.25 18.30 15.31
C ARG A 223 4.06 19.03 14.70
N MET A 224 3.54 20.07 15.37
CA MET A 224 2.47 20.91 14.85
C MET A 224 2.88 21.64 13.56
N LEU A 225 4.07 22.25 13.53
CA LEU A 225 4.59 22.94 12.35
C LEU A 225 4.84 21.97 11.18
N GLU A 226 5.40 20.80 11.46
CA GLU A 226 5.64 19.76 10.45
C GLU A 226 4.31 19.26 9.87
N LYS A 227 3.32 19.01 10.73
CA LYS A 227 1.95 18.67 10.29
C LYS A 227 1.36 19.78 9.42
N GLY A 228 1.44 21.04 9.85
CA GLY A 228 0.93 22.17 9.07
C GLY A 228 1.62 22.33 7.71
N TYR A 229 2.93 22.10 7.64
CA TYR A 229 3.67 22.11 6.37
C TYR A 229 3.22 20.98 5.43
N LEU A 230 3.10 19.75 5.94
CA LEU A 230 2.63 18.60 5.17
C LEU A 230 1.18 18.79 4.70
N ASP A 231 0.32 19.32 5.58
CA ASP A 231 -1.06 19.63 5.25
C ASP A 231 -1.13 20.65 4.11
N ARG A 232 -0.22 21.65 4.05
CA ARG A 232 -0.17 22.62 2.94
C ARG A 232 0.20 21.98 1.61
N LEU A 233 1.15 21.03 1.59
CA LEU A 233 1.54 20.30 0.37
C LEU A 233 0.45 19.37 -0.16
N ILE A 234 -0.46 18.90 0.70
CA ILE A 234 -1.57 18.04 0.28
C ILE A 234 -2.66 18.90 -0.38
N ILE A 235 -2.89 18.65 -1.67
CA ILE A 235 -3.98 19.26 -2.44
C ILE A 235 -5.27 18.47 -2.16
N SER A 236 -6.25 19.12 -1.55
CA SER A 236 -7.58 18.56 -1.31
C SER A 236 -8.64 19.23 -2.19
N PRO A 237 -9.75 18.55 -2.54
CA PRO A 237 -10.83 19.17 -3.31
C PRO A 237 -11.42 20.43 -2.65
N ALA A 238 -11.43 20.48 -1.31
CA ALA A 238 -11.89 21.64 -0.55
C ALA A 238 -10.99 22.87 -0.76
N LYS A 239 -9.67 22.69 -0.81
CA LYS A 239 -8.72 23.79 -1.08
C LYS A 239 -8.87 24.35 -2.48
N VAL A 240 -9.02 23.47 -3.48
CA VAL A 240 -9.24 23.88 -4.88
C VAL A 240 -10.58 24.59 -5.03
N SER A 241 -11.62 24.10 -4.36
CA SER A 241 -12.93 24.78 -4.32
C SER A 241 -12.80 26.19 -3.73
N ARG A 242 -12.15 26.34 -2.57
CA ARG A 242 -11.95 27.64 -1.91
C ARG A 242 -11.15 28.62 -2.78
N PHE A 243 -10.15 28.12 -3.50
CA PHE A 243 -9.39 28.93 -4.47
C PHE A 243 -10.30 29.44 -5.60
N LEU A 244 -11.11 28.56 -6.19
CA LEU A 244 -12.06 28.93 -7.24
C LEU A 244 -13.16 29.86 -6.75
N GLU A 245 -13.70 29.66 -5.55
CA GLU A 245 -14.77 30.50 -5.00
C GLU A 245 -14.34 31.94 -4.73
N ARG A 246 -13.05 32.14 -4.42
CA ARG A 246 -12.48 33.48 -4.22
C ARG A 246 -12.27 34.23 -5.52
N ARG A 247 -12.05 33.52 -6.63
CA ARG A 247 -11.60 34.10 -7.91
C ARG A 247 -12.68 34.06 -9.00
N VAL A 248 -13.65 33.16 -8.89
CA VAL A 248 -14.77 33.04 -9.83
C VAL A 248 -16.03 33.64 -9.19
N PRO A 249 -16.58 34.73 -9.77
CA PRO A 249 -17.83 35.32 -9.28
C PRO A 249 -18.97 34.29 -9.21
N PRO A 250 -19.94 34.47 -8.30
CA PRO A 250 -21.16 33.66 -8.29
C PRO A 250 -21.87 33.78 -9.65
N HIS A 251 -22.29 32.64 -10.23
CA HIS A 251 -22.89 32.55 -11.57
C HIS A 251 -22.03 33.11 -12.72
N GLY A 252 -20.73 33.31 -12.46
CA GLY A 252 -19.78 33.86 -13.42
C GLY A 252 -18.94 32.80 -14.12
N GLU A 253 -18.24 33.26 -15.15
CA GLU A 253 -17.12 32.55 -15.77
C GLU A 253 -15.83 33.33 -15.59
N ALA A 254 -14.73 32.61 -15.37
CA ALA A 254 -13.40 33.18 -15.32
C ALA A 254 -12.48 32.43 -16.27
N SER A 255 -11.71 33.18 -17.05
CA SER A 255 -10.61 32.60 -17.82
C SER A 255 -9.48 32.23 -16.87
N GLY A 256 -8.83 31.10 -17.10
CA GLY A 256 -7.67 30.65 -16.34
C GLY A 256 -6.52 31.67 -16.37
N ALA A 257 -6.44 32.49 -17.43
CA ALA A 257 -5.49 33.60 -17.52
C ALA A 257 -5.76 34.73 -16.51
N SER A 258 -7.01 34.88 -16.06
CA SER A 258 -7.42 35.88 -15.06
C SER A 258 -7.24 35.41 -13.60
N LEU A 259 -6.89 34.14 -13.39
CA LEU A 259 -6.68 33.57 -12.05
C LEU A 259 -5.28 33.92 -11.55
N ALA A 260 -5.16 34.98 -10.75
CA ALA A 260 -3.89 35.37 -10.15
C ALA A 260 -3.42 34.36 -9.08
N ILE A 261 -2.12 34.04 -9.13
CA ILE A 261 -1.41 33.17 -8.18
C ILE A 261 -0.62 34.09 -7.24
N GLU A 262 -1.04 34.20 -5.97
CA GLU A 262 -0.38 35.07 -4.98
C GLU A 262 0.38 34.27 -3.92
N THR A 263 -0.07 33.05 -3.63
CA THR A 263 0.53 32.18 -2.60
C THR A 263 0.92 30.82 -3.17
N VAL A 264 1.79 30.11 -2.44
CA VAL A 264 2.16 28.72 -2.77
C VAL A 264 0.92 27.79 -2.79
N ASP A 265 -0.06 28.06 -1.92
CA ASP A 265 -1.28 27.26 -1.84
C ASP A 265 -2.16 27.49 -3.09
N ASP A 266 -2.19 28.73 -3.60
CA ASP A 266 -2.86 29.08 -4.86
C ASP A 266 -2.18 28.41 -6.06
N PHE A 267 -0.85 28.38 -6.06
CA PHE A 267 -0.07 27.71 -7.10
C PHE A 267 -0.39 26.21 -7.15
N LEU A 268 -0.41 25.54 -5.99
CA LEU A 268 -0.75 24.13 -5.90
C LEU A 268 -2.20 23.85 -6.35
N ALA A 269 -3.14 24.73 -5.99
CA ALA A 269 -4.52 24.62 -6.46
C ALA A 269 -4.63 24.82 -7.98
N PHE A 270 -3.92 25.81 -8.54
CA PHE A 270 -3.88 26.08 -9.97
C PHE A 270 -3.25 24.92 -10.76
N GLU A 271 -2.16 24.33 -10.26
CA GLU A 271 -1.51 23.17 -10.86
C GLU A 271 -2.44 21.95 -10.89
N ALA A 272 -3.22 21.73 -9.83
CA ALA A 272 -4.23 20.68 -9.80
C ALA A 272 -5.32 20.88 -10.86
N LEU A 273 -5.77 22.13 -11.07
CA LEU A 273 -6.72 22.48 -12.11
C LEU A 273 -6.13 22.28 -13.50
N ARG A 274 -4.88 22.68 -13.71
CA ARG A 274 -4.15 22.47 -14.97
C ARG A 274 -4.09 20.99 -15.32
N LEU A 275 -3.73 20.13 -14.37
CA LEU A 275 -3.70 18.68 -14.57
C LEU A 275 -5.09 18.10 -14.86
N LEU A 276 -6.12 18.59 -14.17
CA LEU A 276 -7.50 18.17 -14.39
C LEU A 276 -8.00 18.54 -15.80
N VAL A 277 -7.67 19.73 -16.29
CA VAL A 277 -8.04 20.17 -17.64
C VAL A 277 -7.19 19.45 -18.71
N ALA A 278 -5.88 19.30 -18.48
CA ALA A 278 -4.96 18.65 -19.40
C ALA A 278 -5.23 17.14 -19.56
N GLY A 279 -5.71 16.48 -18.49
CA GLY A 279 -6.09 15.07 -18.49
C GLY A 279 -7.32 14.73 -19.36
N GLY A 280 -7.95 15.73 -19.97
CA GLY A 280 -9.08 15.56 -20.87
C GLY A 280 -10.40 15.53 -20.11
N LEU A 281 -11.22 16.57 -20.34
CA LEU A 281 -12.65 16.55 -20.01
C LEU A 281 -13.30 15.32 -20.67
N GLY A 282 -13.70 14.33 -19.85
CA GLY A 282 -14.73 13.35 -20.24
C GLY A 282 -14.29 11.95 -20.66
N LYS A 283 -13.14 11.40 -20.23
CA LYS A 283 -12.89 9.94 -20.37
C LYS A 283 -12.54 9.20 -19.09
N ASP A 284 -11.82 9.82 -18.15
CA ASP A 284 -11.55 9.21 -16.84
C ASP A 284 -12.27 9.99 -15.73
N ASP A 285 -13.55 9.68 -15.57
CA ASP A 285 -14.47 10.19 -14.54
C ASP A 285 -14.09 9.79 -13.10
N ASN A 286 -12.90 9.20 -12.90
CA ASN A 286 -12.47 8.53 -11.68
C ASN A 286 -11.48 9.32 -10.81
N SER A 287 -11.06 10.53 -11.19
CA SER A 287 -10.26 11.35 -10.27
C SER A 287 -11.15 11.94 -9.18
N SER A 288 -10.82 11.70 -7.91
CA SER A 288 -11.62 12.15 -6.75
C SER A 288 -11.87 13.66 -6.75
N LEU A 289 -10.95 14.43 -7.33
CA LEU A 289 -11.04 15.87 -7.49
C LEU A 289 -12.06 16.27 -8.57
N ALA A 290 -12.08 15.58 -9.72
CA ALA A 290 -13.10 15.82 -10.75
C ALA A 290 -14.50 15.45 -10.26
N THR A 291 -14.64 14.34 -9.53
CA THR A 291 -15.94 13.93 -8.93
C THR A 291 -16.44 14.99 -7.94
N ALA A 292 -15.57 15.49 -7.05
CA ALA A 292 -15.95 16.46 -6.03
C ALA A 292 -16.28 17.86 -6.59
N LEU A 293 -15.70 18.24 -7.74
CA LEU A 293 -15.92 19.55 -8.36
C LEU A 293 -17.05 19.56 -9.40
N ARG A 294 -17.46 18.39 -9.92
CA ARG A 294 -18.43 18.25 -11.03
C ARG A 294 -19.75 18.99 -10.78
N ASP A 295 -20.23 18.96 -9.54
CA ASP A 295 -21.53 19.54 -9.18
C ASP A 295 -21.45 21.07 -8.98
N ARG A 296 -20.24 21.64 -8.82
CA ARG A 296 -20.02 23.06 -8.47
C ARG A 296 -19.32 23.87 -9.56
N PHE A 297 -18.50 23.23 -10.38
CA PHE A 297 -17.69 23.90 -11.40
C PHE A 297 -17.64 23.09 -12.69
N LYS A 298 -17.79 23.80 -13.80
CA LYS A 298 -17.61 23.27 -15.16
C LYS A 298 -16.37 23.87 -15.77
N PHE A 299 -15.45 23.01 -16.21
CA PHE A 299 -14.24 23.40 -16.90
C PHE A 299 -14.44 23.24 -18.40
N ILE A 300 -14.00 24.22 -19.18
CA ILE A 300 -14.01 24.20 -20.64
C ILE A 300 -12.59 24.51 -21.09
N ARG A 301 -12.02 23.66 -21.95
CA ARG A 301 -10.71 23.95 -22.53
C ARG A 301 -10.84 25.06 -23.58
N ASP A 302 -9.97 26.06 -23.50
CA ASP A 302 -9.92 27.18 -24.43
C ASP A 302 -8.47 27.41 -24.86
N ASP A 303 -8.06 26.71 -25.92
CA ASP A 303 -6.70 26.82 -26.45
C ASP A 303 -6.44 28.18 -27.13
N ALA A 304 -7.44 29.06 -27.30
CA ALA A 304 -7.29 30.37 -27.94
C ALA A 304 -6.61 31.41 -27.03
N GLN A 305 -6.68 31.24 -25.71
CA GLN A 305 -6.01 32.09 -24.72
C GLN A 305 -5.00 31.27 -23.91
N PRO A 306 -3.77 31.05 -24.40
CA PRO A 306 -2.74 30.38 -23.61
C PRO A 306 -2.43 31.19 -22.35
N ILE A 307 -2.20 30.48 -21.25
CA ILE A 307 -1.83 31.08 -19.97
C ILE A 307 -0.33 31.01 -19.87
N SER A 308 0.31 32.18 -19.85
CA SER A 308 1.75 32.32 -19.62
C SER A 308 1.93 33.34 -18.50
N ASN A 309 2.49 32.89 -17.39
CA ASN A 309 2.83 33.73 -16.24
C ASN A 309 4.22 33.37 -15.72
N ASP A 310 4.71 34.11 -14.73
CA ASP A 310 6.06 33.92 -14.16
C ASP A 310 6.31 32.51 -13.59
N TRP A 311 5.28 31.69 -13.43
CA TRP A 311 5.34 30.38 -12.80
C TRP A 311 5.08 29.21 -13.76
N LEU A 312 4.24 29.39 -14.78
CA LEU A 312 3.68 28.32 -15.62
C LEU A 312 3.35 28.80 -17.04
N ASP A 313 3.56 27.90 -18.01
CA ASP A 313 3.04 27.99 -19.38
C ASP A 313 2.08 26.83 -19.64
N CYS A 314 0.81 27.13 -19.94
CA CYS A 314 -0.19 26.10 -20.20
C CYS A 314 -1.30 26.51 -21.18
N PRO A 315 -2.02 25.53 -21.77
CA PRO A 315 -3.19 25.82 -22.58
C PRO A 315 -4.29 26.47 -21.74
N GLY A 316 -5.03 27.40 -22.35
CA GLY A 316 -6.10 28.11 -21.68
C GLY A 316 -7.28 27.22 -21.30
N PHE A 317 -8.01 27.67 -20.29
CA PHE A 317 -9.25 27.06 -19.87
C PHE A 317 -10.18 28.09 -19.26
N ILE A 318 -11.47 27.84 -19.31
CA ILE A 318 -12.53 28.66 -18.72
C ILE A 318 -13.18 27.84 -17.62
N VAL A 319 -13.33 28.45 -16.45
CA VAL A 319 -14.07 27.88 -15.31
C VAL A 319 -15.42 28.58 -15.23
N LYS A 320 -16.51 27.81 -15.28
CA LYS A 320 -17.87 28.29 -15.03
C LYS A 320 -18.36 27.74 -13.70
N ARG A 321 -18.93 28.58 -12.85
CA ARG A 321 -19.56 28.14 -11.59
C ARG A 321 -20.99 27.67 -11.85
N LEU A 322 -21.32 26.47 -11.37
CA LEU A 322 -22.66 25.87 -11.42
C LEU A 322 -23.20 25.89 -9.98
N ASP A 323 -24.36 26.47 -9.74
CA ASP A 323 -24.82 26.71 -8.37
C ASP A 323 -25.12 25.44 -7.58
N GLY A 324 -24.29 25.19 -6.57
CA GLY A 324 -24.63 24.45 -5.37
C GLY A 324 -24.35 25.35 -4.16
N ILE A 325 -25.37 26.05 -3.67
CA ILE A 325 -25.30 26.82 -2.42
C ILE A 325 -25.13 25.83 -1.27
N ILE A 326 -23.95 25.82 -0.63
CA ILE A 326 -23.85 25.52 0.79
C ILE A 326 -22.89 26.53 1.40
N LEU A 327 -23.48 27.57 1.99
CA LEU A 327 -22.86 28.32 3.07
C LEU A 327 -22.63 27.32 4.21
N GLU A 328 -21.41 26.78 4.34
CA GLU A 328 -20.99 26.30 5.66
C GLU A 328 -20.77 27.54 6.53
N ALA A 329 -21.86 27.94 7.18
CA ALA A 329 -21.80 28.74 8.38
C ALA A 329 -21.07 27.91 9.44
N GLU A 330 -19.78 28.20 9.64
CA GLU A 330 -19.11 27.84 10.89
C GLU A 330 -19.77 28.63 12.02
N ASN A 331 -20.75 27.96 12.67
CA ASN A 331 -21.18 28.31 14.01
C ASN A 331 -20.03 28.01 14.99
N ALA A 332 -19.47 29.09 15.53
CA ALA A 332 -18.97 29.28 16.89
C ALA A 332 -18.85 28.05 17.81
N SER A 333 -17.62 27.75 18.24
CA SER A 333 -17.12 27.97 19.62
C SER A 333 -15.66 27.55 19.74
#